data_AF-A0A7K6K8V1-F1
#
_entry.id   AF-A0A7K6K8V1-F1
#
_cell.length_a   1.000
_cell.length_b   1.000
_cell.length_c   1.000
_cell.angle_alpha   90.00
_cell.angle_beta   90.00
_cell.angle_gamma   90.00
#
_symmetry.space_group_name_H-M   'P 1'
#
loop_
_entity.id
_entity.type
_entity.pdbx_description
1 polymer ?
#
loop_
_entity_poly.entity_id
_entity_poly.type
_entity_poly.pdbx_seq_one_letter_code
_entity_poly.pdbx_strand_id
1 'polypeptide(L)' 'MFEQAKIGHAMFHQNVPALVRMFHLTWAQAKAIVATCPSCQSYQLPSLGSGVNPR' A
#
# COMPACT_ATOMS: atom_id res chain seq x y z
N MET A 1 -3.64 17.19 -3.46
CA MET A 1 -4.36 15.97 -3.00
C MET A 1 -3.45 14.75 -2.88
N PHE A 2 -2.80 14.32 -3.97
CA PHE A 2 -1.97 13.10 -4.00
C PHE A 2 -0.72 13.18 -3.09
N GLU A 3 0.01 14.29 -3.10
CA GLU A 3 1.18 14.49 -2.21
C GLU A 3 0.78 14.50 -0.72
N GLN A 4 -0.35 15.15 -0.39
CA GLN A 4 -0.87 15.15 0.98
C GLN A 4 -1.26 13.74 1.45
N ALA A 5 -1.81 12.92 0.55
CA ALA A 5 -2.12 11.52 0.84
C ALA A 5 -0.86 10.69 1.08
N LYS A 6 0.25 10.97 0.38
CA LYS A 6 1.56 10.33 0.64
C LYS A 6 2.09 10.68 2.03
N ILE A 7 2.03 11.95 2.42
CA ILE A 7 2.45 12.41 3.75
C ILE A 7 1.57 11.79 4.84
N GLY A 8 0.25 11.85 4.69
CA GLY A 8 -0.69 11.23 5.63
C GLY A 8 -0.50 9.72 5.76
N HIS A 9 -0.29 9.02 4.64
CA HIS A 9 0.01 7.59 4.64
C HIS A 9 1.35 7.28 5.32
N ALA A 10 2.39 8.07 5.10
CA ALA A 10 3.69 7.87 5.75
C ALA A 10 3.63 8.00 7.29
N MET A 11 2.68 8.78 7.81
CA MET A 11 2.49 8.98 9.25
C MET A 11 1.57 7.93 9.90
N PHE A 12 0.51 7.53 9.20
CA PHE A 12 -0.56 6.70 9.79
C PHE A 12 -0.72 5.33 9.14
N HIS A 13 0.02 5.04 8.08
CA HIS A 13 -0.04 3.79 7.30
C HIS A 13 -1.46 3.35 6.93
N GLN A 14 -2.33 4.32 6.61
CA GLN A 14 -3.71 4.07 6.22
C GLN A 14 -3.79 3.20 4.96
N ASN A 15 -4.71 2.24 4.94
CA ASN A 15 -4.89 1.33 3.80
C ASN A 15 -5.55 2.01 2.58
N VAL A 16 -5.57 1.31 1.44
CA VAL A 16 -6.11 1.83 0.17
C VAL A 16 -7.55 2.35 0.29
N PRO A 17 -8.52 1.63 0.90
CA PRO A 17 -9.88 2.15 1.09
C PRO A 17 -9.95 3.45 1.89
N ALA A 18 -9.13 3.59 2.95
CA ALA A 18 -9.08 4.81 3.75
C ALA A 18 -8.57 6.00 2.93
N LEU A 19 -7.51 5.80 2.13
CA LEU A 19 -6.96 6.85 1.26
C LEU A 19 -7.95 7.29 0.17
N VAL A 20 -8.69 6.34 -0.43
CA VAL A 20 -9.75 6.65 -1.42
C VAL A 20 -10.83 7.53 -0.80
N ARG A 21 -11.30 7.18 0.41
CA ARG A 21 -12.37 7.94 1.08
C ARG A 21 -11.91 9.29 1.60
N MET A 22 -10.71 9.38 2.17
CA MET A 22 -10.21 10.60 2.82
C MET A 22 -9.69 11.63 1.82
N PHE A 23 -9.06 11.18 0.74
CA PHE A 23 -8.42 12.07 -0.23
C PHE A 23 -9.10 12.08 -1.60
N HIS A 24 -10.25 11.41 -1.72
CA HIS A 24 -10.99 11.27 -2.98
C HIS A 24 -10.11 10.77 -4.14
N LEU A 25 -9.17 9.87 -3.83
CA LEU A 25 -8.26 9.29 -4.83
C LEU A 25 -8.94 8.15 -5.58
N THR A 26 -8.48 7.90 -6.79
CA THR A 26 -8.81 6.63 -7.46
C THR A 26 -8.16 5.46 -6.72
N TRP A 27 -8.74 4.27 -6.87
CA TRP A 27 -8.18 3.04 -6.31
C TRP A 27 -6.74 2.78 -6.78
N ALA A 28 -6.43 3.08 -8.05
CA ALA A 28 -5.09 2.92 -8.61
C ALA A 28 -4.08 3.87 -7.96
N GLN A 29 -4.47 5.14 -7.77
CA GLN A 29 -3.64 6.12 -7.07
C GLN A 29 -3.36 5.72 -5.63
N ALA A 30 -4.39 5.32 -4.88
CA ALA A 30 -4.22 4.88 -3.50
C ALA A 30 -3.35 3.61 -3.39
N LYS A 31 -3.46 2.66 -4.34
CA LYS A 31 -2.56 1.51 -4.42
C LYS A 31 -1.11 1.93 -4.66
N ALA A 32 -0.85 2.90 -5.53
CA ALA A 32 0.50 3.38 -5.80
C ALA A 32 1.16 4.01 -4.55
N ILE A 33 0.38 4.71 -3.72
CA ILE A 33 0.88 5.26 -2.45
C ILE A 33 1.31 4.14 -1.50
N VAL A 34 0.47 3.12 -1.32
CA VAL A 34 0.79 1.98 -0.43
C VAL A 34 1.97 1.16 -0.98
N ALA A 35 2.03 0.94 -2.30
CA ALA A 35 3.09 0.17 -2.95
C ALA A 35 4.46 0.86 -2.92
N THR A 36 4.50 2.18 -2.77
CA THR A 36 5.75 2.95 -2.66
C THR A 36 6.17 3.17 -1.20
N CYS A 37 5.40 2.71 -0.22
CA CYS A 37 5.74 2.81 1.19
C CYS A 37 6.63 1.62 1.63
N PRO A 38 7.89 1.84 2.04
CA PRO A 38 8.80 0.76 2.42
C PRO A 38 8.29 -0.07 3.61
N SER A 39 7.73 0.60 4.62
CA SER A 39 7.16 -0.06 5.80
C SER A 39 5.98 -0.97 5.42
N CYS A 40 5.12 -0.53 4.50
CA CYS A 40 4.00 -1.36 4.05
C CYS A 40 4.44 -2.48 3.11
N GLN A 41 5.49 -2.26 2.31
CA GLN A 41 6.05 -3.26 1.41
C GLN A 41 6.69 -4.43 2.17
N SER A 42 7.29 -4.20 3.35
CA SER A 42 7.77 -5.31 4.20
C SER A 42 6.64 -6.17 4.78
N TYR A 43 5.43 -5.63 4.92
CA TYR A 43 4.24 -6.40 5.35
C TYR A 43 3.48 -7.02 4.18
N GLN A 44 3.73 -6.57 2.95
CA GLN A 44 3.29 -7.32 1.80
C GLN A 44 4.10 -8.60 1.79
N LEU A 45 3.44 -9.71 2.18
CA LEU A 45 3.98 -11.05 2.02
C LEU A 45 4.67 -11.08 0.66
N PRO A 46 5.99 -11.39 0.59
CA PRO A 46 6.60 -11.63 -0.70
C PRO A 46 5.69 -12.64 -1.37
N SER A 47 5.24 -12.33 -2.59
CA SER A 47 4.47 -13.28 -3.39
C SER A 47 5.21 -14.60 -3.25
N LEU A 48 4.62 -15.58 -2.57
CA LEU A 48 5.24 -16.85 -2.25
C LEU A 48 5.58 -17.50 -3.59
N GLY A 49 6.76 -17.16 -4.11
CA GLY A 49 7.34 -17.72 -5.30
C GLY A 49 7.69 -19.14 -4.92
N SER A 50 6.92 -20.08 -5.46
CA SER A 50 7.13 -21.51 -5.29
C SER A 50 7.11 -21.96 -3.83
N GLY A 51 5.90 -22.11 -3.28
CA GLY A 51 5.66 -23.19 -2.32
C GLY A 51 5.84 -24.54 -3.01
N VAL A 52 7.09 -24.91 -3.31
CA VAL A 52 7.42 -26.27 -3.76
C VAL A 52 7.57 -27.13 -2.51
N ASN A 53 6.79 -28.21 -2.45
CA ASN A 53 6.86 -29.23 -1.42
C ASN A 53 8.06 -30.15 -1.73
N PRO A 54 9.17 -30.15 -0.96
CA PRO A 54 10.22 -31.13 -1.14
C PRO A 54 9.75 -32.47 -0.57
N ARG A 55 9.78 -33.50 -1.41
CA ARG A 55 9.38 -34.87 -1.09
C ARG A 55 10.52 -35.63 -0.41
#